data_AF-A0ABD4S6S9-F1
#
_entry.id   AF-A0ABD4S6S9-F1
#
_cell.length_a   1.000
_cell.length_b   1.000
_cell.length_c   1.000
_cell.angle_alpha   90.00
_cell.angle_beta   90.00
_cell.angle_gamma   90.00
#
_symmetry.space_group_name_H-M   'P 1'
#
loop_
_entity.id
_entity.type
_entity.pdbx_description
1 polymer ?
#
loop_
_entity_poly.entity_id
_entity_poly.type
_entity_poly.pdbx_seq_one_letter_code
_entity_poly.pdbx_strand_id
1 'polypeptide(L)'
;MDKPKNSLNIDERKLKYPCIYKHFKGKYYATMGLSKAIDSNDIEKICETYNEKGLTKNTVRYKLDVKHTELDENIFIYRDLNGNFYHKKEEDNNNLVLYKTLYDDTGVFVRPLDMFLSKVDRDKYFNPIQEYRFEEFYK
;
A
#
# COMPACT_ATOMS: atom_id res chain seq x y z
N MET A 1 -32.13 -2.55 26.67
CA MET A 1 -32.35 -2.95 25.27
C MET A 1 -31.43 -2.08 24.43
N ASP A 2 -30.19 -2.55 24.27
CA ASP A 2 -29.19 -1.83 23.50
C ASP A 2 -29.47 -2.02 22.02
N LYS A 3 -29.63 -0.90 21.30
CA LYS A 3 -29.65 -0.90 19.84
C LYS A 3 -28.29 -1.44 19.37
N PRO A 4 -28.25 -2.39 18.43
CA PRO A 4 -26.98 -2.88 17.90
C PRO A 4 -26.21 -1.70 17.29
N LYS A 5 -24.94 -1.56 17.71
CA LYS A 5 -23.99 -0.65 17.07
C LYS A 5 -23.98 -0.98 15.59
N ASN A 6 -24.36 0.03 14.82
CA ASN A 6 -24.40 0.04 13.37
C ASN A 6 -23.12 -0.62 12.83
N SER A 7 -23.23 -1.87 12.33
CA SER A 7 -22.20 -2.49 11.53
C SER A 7 -22.10 -1.65 10.27
N LEU A 8 -21.16 -0.70 10.26
CA LEU A 8 -20.86 0.09 9.09
C LEU A 8 -20.58 -0.88 7.95
N ASN A 9 -21.42 -0.83 6.91
CA ASN A 9 -21.19 -1.50 5.64
C ASN A 9 -19.78 -1.13 5.15
N ILE A 10 -18.79 -1.99 5.43
CA ILE A 10 -17.48 -2.03 4.77
C ILE A 10 -17.67 -2.81 3.46
N ASP A 11 -18.74 -2.51 2.73
CA ASP A 11 -19.06 -3.16 1.48
C ASP A 11 -18.58 -2.29 0.31
N GLU A 12 -17.89 -2.96 -0.62
CA GLU A 12 -17.65 -2.63 -2.03
C GLU A 12 -16.33 -1.98 -2.49
N ARG A 13 -15.61 -1.14 -1.74
CA ARG A 13 -14.36 -0.56 -2.27
C ARG A 13 -13.20 -1.55 -2.24
N LYS A 14 -12.76 -1.96 -3.43
CA LYS A 14 -11.54 -2.75 -3.64
C LYS A 14 -10.45 -1.86 -4.24
N LEU A 15 -9.21 -2.06 -3.79
CA LEU A 15 -8.06 -1.41 -4.40
C LEU A 15 -7.90 -1.83 -5.87
N LYS A 16 -7.72 -0.86 -6.76
CA LYS A 16 -7.31 -1.10 -8.15
C LYS A 16 -5.83 -0.76 -8.31
N TYR A 17 -5.11 -1.60 -9.06
CA TYR A 17 -3.71 -1.37 -9.42
C TYR A 17 -3.38 -2.13 -10.73
N PRO A 18 -2.58 -1.52 -11.62
CA PRO A 18 -2.13 -0.13 -11.57
C PRO A 18 -3.30 0.85 -11.79
N CYS A 19 -3.37 1.92 -11.00
CA CYS A 19 -4.45 2.92 -11.10
C CYS A 19 -3.99 4.28 -10.56
N ILE A 20 -4.54 5.38 -11.10
CA ILE A 20 -4.31 6.72 -10.57
C ILE A 20 -5.39 7.04 -9.55
N TYR A 21 -4.97 7.52 -8.39
CA TYR A 21 -5.84 8.01 -7.32
C TYR A 21 -5.57 9.50 -7.06
N LYS A 22 -6.64 10.25 -6.80
CA LYS A 22 -6.59 11.61 -6.27
C LYS A 22 -6.78 11.55 -4.76
N HIS A 23 -5.81 12.08 -4.03
CA HIS A 23 -5.92 12.29 -2.60
C HIS A 23 -6.82 13.48 -2.28
N PHE A 24 -7.56 13.46 -1.17
CA PHE A 24 -8.52 14.52 -0.81
C PHE A 24 -7.89 15.92 -0.68
N LYS A 25 -6.57 16.01 -0.52
CA LYS A 25 -5.79 17.26 -0.56
C LYS A 25 -5.40 17.73 -1.97
N GLY A 26 -5.97 17.15 -3.01
CA GLY A 26 -5.79 17.55 -4.41
C GLY A 26 -4.56 16.99 -5.13
N LYS A 27 -3.75 16.16 -4.46
CA LYS A 27 -2.55 15.56 -5.05
C LYS A 27 -2.83 14.21 -5.70
N TYR A 28 -2.02 13.83 -6.69
CA TYR A 28 -2.22 12.62 -7.49
C TYR A 28 -1.14 11.56 -7.21
N TYR A 29 -1.56 10.30 -7.20
CA TYR A 29 -0.74 9.15 -6.86
C TYR A 29 -1.06 7.98 -7.80
N ALA A 30 -0.06 7.16 -8.12
CA ALA A 30 -0.23 5.90 -8.85
C ALA A 30 -0.04 4.72 -7.90
N THR A 31 -1.04 3.85 -7.80
CA THR A 31 -0.92 2.55 -7.13
C THR A 31 -0.27 1.55 -8.08
N MET A 32 0.59 0.69 -7.54
CA MET A 32 1.38 -0.29 -8.31
C MET A 32 1.07 -1.72 -7.90
N GLY A 33 0.67 -1.95 -6.65
CA GLY A 33 0.43 -3.28 -6.13
C GLY A 33 -0.10 -3.29 -4.71
N LEU A 34 -0.42 -4.50 -4.25
CA LEU A 34 -0.75 -4.79 -2.87
C LEU A 34 0.31 -5.73 -2.30
N SER A 35 0.96 -5.31 -1.21
CA SER A 35 1.92 -6.13 -0.49
C SER A 35 1.24 -6.88 0.65
N LYS A 36 1.52 -8.18 0.76
CA LYS A 36 0.97 -9.05 1.82
C LYS A 36 2.00 -9.30 2.91
N ALA A 37 1.57 -9.26 4.16
CA ALA A 37 2.40 -9.63 5.30
C ALA A 37 2.65 -11.15 5.29
N ILE A 38 3.91 -11.56 5.35
CA ILE A 38 4.32 -12.97 5.46
C ILE A 38 5.46 -13.12 6.46
N ASP A 39 5.69 -14.34 6.93
CA ASP A 39 6.73 -14.63 7.90
C ASP A 39 8.14 -14.46 7.29
N SER A 40 9.10 -14.08 8.13
CA SER A 40 10.50 -13.85 7.70
C SER A 40 11.11 -15.04 6.94
N ASN A 41 10.78 -16.29 7.30
CA ASN A 41 11.25 -17.48 6.60
C ASN A 41 10.74 -17.57 5.16
N ASP A 42 9.54 -17.08 4.86
CA ASP A 42 9.00 -17.08 3.49
C ASP A 42 9.63 -15.96 2.64
N ILE A 43 10.02 -14.85 3.27
CA ILE A 43 10.83 -13.80 2.62
C ILE A 43 12.22 -14.34 2.23
N GLU A 44 12.83 -15.15 3.09
CA GLU A 44 14.11 -15.80 2.82
C GLU A 44 14.03 -16.71 1.60
N LYS A 45 12.98 -17.53 1.48
CA LYS A 45 12.73 -18.37 0.29
C LYS A 45 12.62 -17.56 -1.00
N ILE A 46 11.98 -16.38 -0.95
CA ILE A 46 11.95 -15.47 -2.11
C ILE A 46 13.38 -15.05 -2.47
N CYS A 47 14.17 -14.62 -1.49
CA CYS A 47 15.56 -14.20 -1.72
C CYS A 47 16.42 -15.34 -2.28
N GLU A 48 16.30 -16.56 -1.73
CA GLU A 48 16.98 -17.77 -2.21
C GLU A 48 16.62 -18.07 -3.66
N THR A 49 15.33 -17.98 -4.02
CA THR A 49 14.87 -18.19 -5.41
C THR A 49 15.57 -17.23 -6.39
N TYR A 50 15.79 -15.97 -6.01
CA TYR A 50 16.54 -15.03 -6.85
C TYR A 50 18.03 -15.36 -6.90
N ASN A 51 18.63 -15.80 -5.79
CA ASN A 51 20.01 -16.24 -5.71
C ASN A 51 20.27 -17.42 -6.65
N GLU A 52 19.45 -18.47 -6.56
CA GLU A 52 19.56 -19.70 -7.37
C GLU A 52 19.44 -19.43 -8.87
N LYS A 53 18.60 -18.47 -9.26
CA LYS A 53 18.45 -18.05 -10.67
C LYS A 53 19.52 -17.07 -11.15
N GLY A 54 20.47 -16.67 -10.28
CA GLY A 54 21.50 -15.69 -10.61
C GLY A 54 20.93 -14.29 -10.92
N LEU A 55 19.75 -13.96 -10.39
CA LEU A 55 19.02 -12.71 -10.67
C LEU A 55 19.32 -11.58 -9.67
N THR A 56 20.31 -11.76 -8.80
CA THR A 56 20.64 -10.85 -7.69
C THR A 56 21.47 -9.64 -8.05
N LYS A 57 22.04 -9.61 -9.27
CA LYS A 57 22.89 -8.50 -9.75
C LYS A 57 22.19 -7.13 -9.69
N ASN A 58 20.86 -7.12 -9.72
CA ASN A 58 20.07 -5.92 -9.49
C ASN A 58 19.02 -6.20 -8.41
N THR A 59 19.41 -5.99 -7.16
CA THR A 59 18.59 -6.19 -5.96
C THR A 59 17.29 -5.40 -6.00
N VAL A 60 17.26 -4.24 -6.66
CA VAL A 60 16.05 -3.41 -6.82
C VAL A 60 14.94 -4.14 -7.59
N ARG A 61 15.26 -5.19 -8.36
CA ARG A 61 14.25 -6.02 -9.05
C ARG A 61 13.28 -6.71 -8.10
N TYR A 62 13.77 -7.10 -6.91
CA TYR A 62 13.02 -7.95 -6.00
C TYR A 62 12.98 -7.46 -4.56
N LYS A 63 13.80 -6.48 -4.19
CA LYS A 63 13.84 -5.87 -2.86
C LYS A 63 13.83 -4.35 -3.02
N LEU A 64 12.73 -3.74 -2.59
CA LEU A 64 12.48 -2.30 -2.66
C LEU A 64 12.57 -1.72 -1.26
N ASP A 65 13.37 -0.68 -1.08
CA ASP A 65 13.35 0.18 0.11
C ASP A 65 12.25 1.25 -0.09
N VAL A 66 11.25 1.26 0.78
CA VAL A 66 10.06 2.10 0.63
C VAL A 66 9.69 2.79 1.93
N LYS A 67 9.11 3.99 1.83
CA LYS A 67 8.69 4.76 3.01
C LYS A 67 7.30 4.34 3.48
N HIS A 68 7.18 3.92 4.74
CA HIS A 68 5.91 3.63 5.40
C HIS A 68 5.27 4.91 5.95
N THR A 69 4.14 5.36 5.39
CA THR A 69 3.61 6.70 5.70
C THR A 69 2.98 6.84 7.08
N GLU A 70 2.61 5.73 7.72
CA GLU A 70 2.01 5.77 9.07
C GLU A 70 3.03 5.54 10.20
N LEU A 71 4.15 4.88 9.88
CA LEU A 71 5.22 4.61 10.86
C LEU A 71 6.33 5.66 10.77
N ASP A 72 6.36 6.42 9.67
CA ASP A 72 7.44 7.35 9.34
C ASP A 72 8.82 6.68 9.30
N GLU A 73 8.86 5.40 8.95
CA GLU A 73 10.06 4.58 8.82
C GLU A 73 10.15 3.95 7.42
N ASN A 74 11.33 3.47 7.05
CA ASN A 74 11.53 2.74 5.80
C ASN A 74 11.41 1.23 6.07
N ILE A 75 10.69 0.52 5.20
CA ILE A 75 10.59 -0.94 5.24
C ILE A 75 10.97 -1.53 3.88
N PHE A 76 11.22 -2.84 3.86
CA PHE A 76 11.48 -3.55 2.61
C PHE A 76 10.23 -4.22 2.06
N ILE A 77 9.99 -4.03 0.76
CA ILE A 77 8.99 -4.76 -0.02
C ILE A 77 9.71 -5.74 -0.95
N TYR A 78 9.29 -6.99 -0.91
CA TYR A 78 9.86 -8.09 -1.66
C TYR A 78 8.93 -8.49 -2.80
N ARG A 79 9.48 -8.72 -3.99
CA ARG A 79 8.71 -9.12 -5.17
C ARG A 79 9.11 -10.54 -5.60
N ASP A 80 8.17 -11.47 -5.62
CA ASP A 80 8.44 -12.81 -6.15
C ASP A 80 8.61 -12.81 -7.68
N LEU A 81 8.94 -13.97 -8.27
CA LEU A 81 9.08 -14.10 -9.72
C LEU A 81 7.77 -13.96 -10.50
N ASN A 82 6.63 -14.14 -9.85
CA ASN A 82 5.31 -13.95 -10.44
C ASN A 82 4.86 -12.47 -10.38
N GLY A 83 5.63 -11.63 -9.69
CA GLY A 83 5.37 -10.21 -9.52
C GLY A 83 4.48 -9.86 -8.33
N ASN A 84 4.20 -10.81 -7.43
CA ASN A 84 3.49 -10.55 -6.19
C ASN A 84 4.40 -9.83 -5.18
N PHE A 85 3.82 -8.95 -4.37
CA PHE A 85 4.54 -8.16 -3.38
C PHE A 85 4.30 -8.65 -1.96
N TYR A 86 5.35 -8.58 -1.14
CA TYR A 86 5.36 -9.05 0.23
C TYR A 86 6.17 -8.14 1.15
N HIS A 87 5.89 -8.19 2.44
CA HIS A 87 6.71 -7.60 3.49
C HIS A 87 6.75 -8.54 4.68
N LYS A 88 7.73 -8.29 5.55
CA LYS A 88 7.87 -8.95 6.84
C LYS A 88 6.70 -8.57 7.74
N LYS A 89 6.02 -9.57 8.27
CA LYS A 89 4.87 -9.41 9.18
C LYS A 89 5.22 -8.68 10.48
N GLU A 90 6.50 -8.68 10.86
CA GLU A 90 7.05 -7.99 12.01
C GLU A 90 7.08 -6.46 11.82
N GLU A 91 7.07 -5.97 10.57
CA GLU A 91 7.04 -4.54 10.22
C GLU A 91 5.60 -4.00 10.25
N ASP A 92 4.67 -4.72 9.62
CA ASP A 92 3.24 -4.46 9.66
C ASP A 92 2.48 -5.78 9.39
N ASN A 93 1.37 -5.99 10.09
CA ASN A 93 0.49 -7.15 9.89
C ASN A 93 -0.62 -6.88 8.85
N ASN A 94 -0.79 -5.63 8.43
CA ASN A 94 -1.81 -5.21 7.47
C ASN A 94 -1.35 -5.44 6.03
N ASN A 95 -2.31 -5.59 5.11
CA ASN A 95 -1.97 -5.45 3.69
C ASN A 95 -1.57 -3.99 3.40
N LEU A 96 -0.49 -3.80 2.64
CA LEU A 96 0.06 -2.49 2.34
C LEU A 96 -0.12 -2.13 0.87
N VAL A 97 -0.74 -0.98 0.60
CA VAL A 97 -0.84 -0.42 -0.75
C VAL A 97 0.51 0.14 -1.14
N LEU A 98 1.06 -0.31 -2.26
CA LEU A 98 2.31 0.21 -2.83
C LEU A 98 1.96 1.33 -3.84
N TYR A 99 2.41 2.55 -3.60
CA TYR A 99 2.04 3.71 -4.43
C TYR A 99 3.16 4.76 -4.53
N LYS A 100 3.11 5.60 -5.57
CA LYS A 100 4.06 6.70 -5.81
C LYS A 100 3.31 8.01 -6.09
N THR A 101 3.91 9.15 -5.75
CA THR A 101 3.44 10.48 -6.18
C THR A 101 3.56 10.66 -7.70
N LEU A 102 2.71 11.52 -8.27
CA LEU A 102 2.76 11.90 -9.69
C LEU A 102 3.15 13.37 -9.91
N TYR A 103 3.73 14.02 -8.90
CA TYR A 103 4.00 15.46 -8.90
C TYR A 103 5.39 15.84 -8.38
N ASP A 104 6.18 14.87 -7.93
CA ASP A 104 7.55 15.06 -7.50
C ASP A 104 8.37 13.77 -7.73
N ASP A 105 9.68 13.87 -7.56
CA ASP A 105 10.62 12.75 -7.72
C ASP A 105 10.80 11.94 -6.43
N THR A 106 9.80 11.93 -5.55
CA THR A 106 9.87 11.13 -4.33
C THR A 106 9.81 9.62 -4.63
N GLY A 107 10.31 8.83 -3.68
CA GLY A 107 10.37 7.38 -3.80
C GLY A 107 9.00 6.68 -3.78
N VAL A 108 9.03 5.36 -3.61
CA VAL A 108 7.82 4.56 -3.44
C VAL A 108 7.40 4.58 -1.97
N PHE A 109 6.09 4.66 -1.75
CA PHE A 109 5.45 4.66 -0.44
C PHE A 109 4.62 3.41 -0.23
N VAL A 110 4.40 3.08 1.05
CA VAL A 110 3.42 2.10 1.50
C VAL A 110 2.51 2.69 2.58
N ARG A 111 1.26 2.23 2.58
CA ARG A 111 0.22 2.61 3.55
C ARG A 111 -0.72 1.42 3.79
N PRO A 112 -1.20 1.19 5.02
CA PRO A 112 -2.24 0.18 5.28
C PRO A 112 -3.46 0.34 4.38
N LEU A 113 -3.93 -0.78 3.82
CA LEU A 113 -5.05 -0.85 2.88
C LEU A 113 -6.31 -0.17 3.41
N ASP A 114 -6.69 -0.47 4.64
CA ASP A 114 -7.89 0.07 5.27
C ASP A 114 -7.80 1.59 5.43
N MET A 115 -6.60 2.10 5.73
CA MET A 115 -6.35 3.54 5.81
C MET A 115 -6.26 4.21 4.44
N PHE A 116 -5.86 3.50 3.39
CA PHE A 116 -5.85 4.02 2.03
C PHE A 116 -7.29 4.15 1.49
N LEU A 117 -8.12 3.14 1.74
CA LEU A 117 -9.51 3.09 1.28
C LEU A 117 -10.48 3.81 2.22
N SER A 118 -10.02 4.36 3.34
CA SER A 118 -10.87 4.98 4.35
C SER A 118 -11.56 6.25 3.84
N LYS A 119 -12.69 6.59 4.50
CA LYS A 119 -13.30 7.91 4.38
C LYS A 119 -12.38 9.01 4.92
N VAL A 120 -12.58 10.23 4.45
CA VAL A 120 -11.95 11.42 5.03
C VAL A 120 -12.53 11.65 6.42
N ASP A 121 -11.66 11.94 7.38
CA ASP A 121 -12.04 12.37 8.72
C ASP A 121 -12.60 13.81 8.66
N ARG A 122 -13.92 13.94 8.73
CA ARG A 122 -14.62 15.23 8.59
C ARG A 122 -14.58 16.10 9.86
N ASP A 123 -14.24 15.51 11.00
CA ASP A 123 -14.04 16.26 12.24
C ASP A 123 -12.66 16.95 12.22
N LYS A 124 -11.67 16.28 11.62
CA LYS A 124 -10.31 16.82 11.45
C LYS A 124 -10.17 17.79 10.27
N TYR A 125 -10.89 17.57 9.18
CA TYR A 125 -10.79 18.38 7.96
C TYR A 125 -12.13 19.00 7.61
N PHE A 126 -12.21 20.33 7.65
CA PHE A 126 -13.43 21.07 7.31
C PHE A 126 -13.69 21.05 5.79
N ASN A 127 -14.93 20.76 5.40
CA ASN A 127 -15.42 20.76 4.00
C ASN A 127 -14.56 20.00 2.97
N PRO A 128 -14.25 18.70 3.18
CA PRO A 128 -13.59 17.92 2.14
C PRO A 128 -14.55 17.71 0.96
N ILE A 129 -14.09 18.01 -0.26
CA ILE A 129 -14.84 17.75 -1.50
C ILE A 129 -15.01 16.24 -1.73
N GLN A 130 -14.00 15.45 -1.35
CA GLN A 130 -13.98 14.00 -1.51
C GLN A 130 -14.60 13.29 -0.30
N GLU A 131 -15.26 12.16 -0.54
CA GLU A 131 -15.73 11.27 0.52
C GLU A 131 -14.59 10.41 1.07
N TYR A 132 -13.70 9.94 0.19
CA TYR A 132 -12.60 9.05 0.55
C TYR A 132 -11.24 9.74 0.51
N ARG A 133 -10.31 9.24 1.34
CA ARG A 133 -8.94 9.75 1.37
C ARG A 133 -8.29 9.69 -0.01
N PHE A 134 -8.52 8.58 -0.71
CA PHE A 134 -8.08 8.35 -2.08
C PHE A 134 -9.27 7.90 -2.95
N GLU A 135 -9.52 8.65 -4.02
CA GLU A 135 -10.57 8.35 -5.00
C GLU A 135 -9.93 8.06 -6.36
N GLU A 136 -10.48 7.09 -7.08
CA GLU A 136 -9.97 6.70 -8.40
C GLU A 136 -10.13 7.87 -9.38
N PHE A 137 -9.04 8.23 -10.06
CA PHE A 137 -9.05 9.29 -11.04
C PHE A 137 -9.19 8.68 -12.43
N TYR A 138 -10.42 8.73 -12.94
CA TYR A 138 -10.74 8.37 -14.33
C TYR A 138 -10.67 9.62 -15.20
N LYS A 139 -10.03 9.49 -16.36
CA LYS A 139 -10.07 10.49 -17.42
C LYS A 139 -10.93 9.98 -18.56
#